data_AF-O31829-F1
#
_entry.id   AF-O31829-F1
#
_cell.length_a   1.000
_cell.length_b   1.000
_cell.length_c   1.000
_cell.angle_alpha   90.00
_cell.angle_beta   90.00
_cell.angle_gamma   90.00
#
_symmetry.space_group_name_H-M   'P 1'
#
loop_
_entity.id
_entity.type
_entity.pdbx_description
1 polymer ?
#
loop_
_entity_poly.entity_id
_entity_poly.type
_entity_poly.pdbx_seq_one_letter_code
_entity_poly.pdbx_strand_id
1 'polypeptide(L)'
;MDVFLGIGIALAGYFIGEGLKQRNQTKGNEQNDIFLIKERDIYFYIGLFLGITTTEAKQLAGDMADLPYIEINGKKYVQKHMLKDWTFTLVEKHQGE
;
A
#
# COMPACT_ATOMS: atom_id res chain seq x y z
N MET A 1 -16.17 46.12 27.24
CA MET A 1 -15.95 44.69 27.60
C MET A 1 -15.99 43.78 26.36
N ASP A 2 -16.46 44.26 25.21
CA ASP A 2 -16.72 43.43 24.01
C ASP A 2 -15.46 42.97 23.25
N VAL A 3 -14.39 43.75 23.24
CA VAL A 3 -13.18 43.43 22.46
C VAL A 3 -12.49 42.14 22.95
N PHE A 4 -12.48 41.90 24.27
CA PHE A 4 -11.86 40.71 24.86
C PHE A 4 -12.63 39.42 24.55
N LEU A 5 -13.96 39.49 24.43
CA LEU A 5 -14.78 38.35 24.05
C LEU A 5 -14.47 37.91 22.60
N GLY A 6 -14.27 38.90 21.70
CA GLY A 6 -13.87 38.64 20.32
C GLY A 6 -12.49 37.97 20.19
N ILE A 7 -11.50 38.43 20.97
CA ILE A 7 -10.15 37.83 20.99
C ILE A 7 -10.20 36.38 21.50
N GLY A 8 -10.99 36.11 22.55
CA GLY A 8 -11.16 34.76 23.10
C GLY A 8 -11.73 33.76 22.08
N ILE A 9 -12.75 34.16 21.33
CA ILE A 9 -13.37 33.32 20.28
C ILE A 9 -12.39 33.09 19.12
N ALA A 10 -11.64 34.12 18.70
CA ALA A 10 -10.66 33.99 17.62
C ALA A 10 -9.52 33.01 17.97
N LEU A 11 -8.99 33.08 19.19
CA LEU A 11 -7.96 32.15 19.66
C LEU A 11 -8.50 30.72 19.74
N ALA A 12 -9.71 30.52 20.27
CA ALA A 12 -10.33 29.19 20.31
C ALA A 12 -10.48 28.58 18.90
N GLY A 13 -10.87 29.38 17.91
CA GLY A 13 -10.94 28.96 16.51
C GLY A 13 -9.57 28.57 15.92
N TYR A 14 -8.52 29.35 16.21
CA TYR A 14 -7.16 29.04 15.77
C TYR A 14 -6.66 27.71 16.38
N PHE A 15 -6.84 27.50 17.68
CA PHE A 15 -6.44 26.26 18.36
C PHE A 15 -7.23 25.04 17.87
N ILE A 16 -8.54 25.15 17.65
CA ILE A 16 -9.34 24.05 17.08
C ILE A 16 -8.87 23.74 15.65
N GLY A 17 -8.62 24.77 14.83
CA GLY A 17 -8.13 24.61 13.46
C GLY A 17 -6.75 23.92 13.39
N GLU A 18 -5.81 24.34 14.25
CA GLU A 18 -4.46 23.77 14.31
C GLU A 18 -4.47 22.34 14.90
N GLY A 19 -5.29 22.08 15.93
CA GLY A 19 -5.47 20.74 16.51
C GLY A 19 -6.06 19.72 15.52
N LEU A 20 -6.97 20.13 14.64
CA LEU A 20 -7.48 19.27 13.56
C LEU A 20 -6.40 18.92 12.54
N LYS A 21 -5.49 19.85 12.22
CA LYS A 21 -4.40 19.62 11.27
C LYS A 21 -3.43 18.56 11.80
N GLN A 22 -3.13 18.59 13.10
CA GLN A 22 -2.22 17.63 13.73
C GLN A 22 -2.84 16.21 13.84
N ARG A 23 -4.16 16.08 14.04
CA ARG A 23 -4.84 14.78 14.08
C ARG A 23 -4.73 14.00 12.76
N ASN A 24 -4.58 14.68 11.62
CA ASN A 24 -4.34 14.01 10.33
C ASN A 24 -2.91 13.49 10.18
N GLN A 25 -1.94 14.02 10.93
CA GLN A 25 -0.56 13.49 10.95
C GLN A 25 -0.34 12.45 12.05
N THR A 26 -1.10 12.49 13.15
CA THR A 26 -0.99 11.53 14.27
C THR A 26 -1.90 10.30 14.14
N LYS A 27 -2.48 10.06 12.95
CA LYS A 27 -2.65 8.69 12.47
C LYS A 27 -1.26 8.23 12.02
N GLY A 28 -0.30 8.14 12.92
CA GLY A 28 -0.27 6.95 13.74
C GLY A 28 0.04 5.80 12.81
N ASN A 29 1.28 5.82 12.29
CA ASN A 29 1.93 4.70 11.65
C ASN A 29 1.27 4.34 10.31
N GLU A 30 1.99 4.50 9.20
CA GLU A 30 1.74 3.82 7.92
C GLU A 30 1.81 2.27 8.06
N GLN A 31 1.20 1.70 9.11
CA GLN A 31 1.12 0.28 9.41
C GLN A 31 0.17 -0.49 8.49
N ASN A 32 -0.52 0.17 7.55
CA ASN A 32 -1.64 -0.46 6.85
C ASN A 32 -1.50 -0.61 5.34
N ASP A 33 -0.37 -0.23 4.73
CA ASP A 33 0.02 -0.95 3.52
C ASP A 33 1.03 -2.00 3.96
N ILE A 34 0.59 -3.26 4.04
CA ILE A 34 1.51 -4.39 4.16
C ILE A 34 2.40 -4.32 2.92
N PHE A 35 3.58 -3.71 3.08
CA PHE A 35 4.49 -3.49 1.96
C PHE A 35 5.08 -4.81 1.49
N LEU A 36 5.24 -5.79 2.39
CA LEU A 36 5.98 -7.03 2.13
C LEU A 36 5.03 -8.24 2.12
N ILE A 37 4.88 -8.82 0.94
CA ILE A 37 4.10 -10.04 0.69
C ILE A 37 5.03 -11.23 0.79
N LYS A 38 4.66 -12.27 1.53
CA LYS A 38 5.44 -13.52 1.62
C LYS A 38 5.37 -14.29 0.30
N GLU A 39 6.44 -15.00 -0.04
CA GLU A 39 6.52 -15.85 -1.25
C GLU A 39 5.30 -16.76 -1.46
N ARG A 40 4.91 -17.49 -0.41
CA ARG A 40 3.72 -18.37 -0.41
C ARG A 40 2.41 -17.68 -0.75
N ASP A 41 2.29 -16.38 -0.48
CA ASP A 41 1.07 -15.62 -0.66
C ASP A 41 1.11 -14.78 -1.96
N ILE A 42 2.21 -14.80 -2.72
CA ILE A 42 2.36 -14.03 -3.96
C ILE A 42 1.25 -14.37 -4.96
N TYR A 43 1.00 -15.66 -5.22
CA TYR A 43 -0.05 -16.10 -6.15
C TYR A 43 -1.45 -15.60 -5.77
N PHE A 44 -1.72 -15.48 -4.47
CA PHE A 44 -2.97 -14.93 -3.96
C PHE A 44 -3.10 -13.45 -4.30
N TYR A 45 -2.04 -12.67 -4.14
CA TYR A 45 -2.05 -11.25 -4.49
C TYR A 45 -2.05 -11.01 -6.00
N ILE A 46 -1.36 -11.83 -6.80
CA ILE A 46 -1.46 -11.78 -8.27
C ILE A 46 -2.91 -12.01 -8.69
N GLY A 47 -3.55 -13.06 -8.15
CA GLY A 47 -4.97 -13.33 -8.37
C GLY A 47 -5.85 -12.15 -7.97
N LEU A 48 -5.58 -11.53 -6.81
CA LEU A 48 -6.30 -10.34 -6.35
C LEU A 48 -6.12 -9.13 -7.28
N PHE A 49 -4.93 -8.92 -7.83
CA PHE A 49 -4.65 -7.79 -8.73
C PHE A 49 -5.28 -7.97 -10.11
N LEU A 50 -5.31 -9.20 -10.62
CA LEU A 50 -5.87 -9.50 -11.95
C LEU A 50 -7.34 -9.93 -11.93
N GLY A 51 -7.89 -10.24 -10.75
CA GLY A 51 -9.24 -10.79 -10.61
C GLY A 51 -9.35 -12.26 -11.03
N ILE A 52 -8.25 -13.01 -10.98
CA ILE A 52 -8.18 -14.42 -11.38
C ILE A 52 -7.98 -15.35 -10.18
N THR A 53 -8.22 -16.65 -10.38
CA THR A 53 -8.00 -17.64 -9.33
C THR A 53 -6.51 -17.84 -9.05
N THR A 54 -6.17 -18.34 -7.86
CA THR A 54 -4.78 -18.67 -7.50
C THR A 54 -4.14 -19.70 -8.43
N THR A 55 -4.96 -20.56 -9.06
CA THR A 55 -4.50 -21.59 -10.00
C THR A 55 -4.09 -20.96 -11.34
N GLU A 56 -4.92 -20.06 -11.87
CA GLU A 56 -4.60 -19.30 -13.09
C GLU A 56 -3.42 -18.37 -12.85
N ALA A 57 -3.37 -17.69 -11.70
CA ALA A 57 -2.24 -16.86 -11.30
C ALA A 57 -0.93 -17.66 -11.25
N LYS A 58 -0.98 -18.92 -10.81
CA LYS A 58 0.18 -19.82 -10.83
C LYS A 58 0.60 -20.22 -12.23
N GLN A 59 -0.35 -20.46 -13.14
CA GLN A 59 -0.05 -20.74 -14.54
C GLN A 59 0.56 -19.53 -15.26
N LEU A 60 0.02 -18.34 -15.02
CA LEU A 60 0.49 -17.08 -15.60
C LEU A 60 1.88 -16.69 -15.09
N ALA A 61 2.10 -16.83 -13.77
CA ALA A 61 3.37 -16.48 -13.16
C ALA A 61 4.51 -17.48 -13.46
N GLY A 62 4.16 -18.70 -13.88
CA GLY A 62 5.11 -19.76 -14.20
C GLY A 62 6.17 -19.94 -13.12
N ASP A 63 7.44 -19.84 -13.53
CA ASP A 63 8.60 -20.02 -12.65
C ASP A 63 8.99 -18.77 -11.84
N MET A 64 8.27 -17.65 -11.94
CA MET A 64 8.52 -16.41 -11.19
C MET A 64 10.00 -15.94 -11.19
N ALA A 65 10.80 -16.33 -12.18
CA ALA A 65 12.26 -16.21 -12.11
C ALA A 65 12.76 -14.76 -12.07
N ASP A 66 12.00 -13.84 -12.70
CA ASP A 66 12.35 -12.42 -12.80
C ASP A 66 11.78 -11.55 -11.67
N LEU A 67 11.06 -12.13 -10.70
CA LEU A 67 10.38 -11.34 -9.67
C LEU A 67 11.37 -10.84 -8.61
N PRO A 68 11.50 -9.52 -8.39
CA PRO A 68 12.41 -8.98 -7.38
C PRO A 68 11.91 -9.29 -5.98
N TYR A 69 12.67 -10.13 -5.27
CA TYR A 69 12.43 -10.49 -3.87
C TYR A 69 13.48 -9.87 -2.96
N ILE A 70 13.07 -9.65 -1.71
CA ILE A 70 13.92 -9.28 -0.59
C ILE A 70 13.92 -10.46 0.38
N GLU A 71 15.10 -10.90 0.77
CA GLU A 71 15.23 -11.95 1.77
C GLU A 71 15.39 -11.32 3.16
N ILE A 72 14.48 -11.67 4.07
CA ILE A 72 14.54 -11.27 5.48
C ILE A 72 14.50 -12.54 6.31
N ASN A 73 15.60 -12.86 7.01
CA ASN A 73 15.69 -14.02 7.89
C ASN A 73 15.37 -15.35 7.15
N GLY A 74 15.98 -15.54 5.97
CA GLY A 74 15.79 -16.74 5.14
C GLY A 74 14.39 -16.87 4.50
N LYS A 75 13.53 -15.86 4.64
CA LYS A 75 12.21 -15.83 4.00
C LYS A 75 12.21 -14.80 2.89
N LYS A 76 11.71 -15.19 1.73
CA LYS A 76 11.55 -14.28 0.59
C LYS A 76 10.25 -13.50 0.72
N TYR A 77 10.37 -12.20 0.51
CA TYR A 77 9.26 -11.26 0.49
C TYR A 77 9.32 -10.43 -0.78
N VAL A 78 8.17 -10.04 -1.29
CA VAL A 78 8.05 -9.18 -2.46
C VAL A 78 7.29 -7.94 -2.05
N GLN A 79 7.76 -6.78 -2.52
CA GLN A 79 7.07 -5.55 -2.23
C GLN A 79 5.76 -5.48 -3.02
N LYS A 80 4.67 -5.05 -2.39
CA LYS A 80 3.33 -4.97 -3.01
C LYS A 80 3.31 -4.18 -4.32
N HIS A 81 4.01 -3.04 -4.36
CA HIS A 81 4.11 -2.21 -5.57
C HIS A 81 4.89 -2.92 -6.68
N MET A 82 6.04 -3.53 -6.36
CA MET A 82 6.82 -4.34 -7.31
C MET A 82 6.00 -5.52 -7.86
N LEU A 83 5.22 -6.19 -7.01
CA LEU A 83 4.37 -7.30 -7.44
C LEU A 83 3.31 -6.82 -8.42
N LYS A 84 2.68 -5.67 -8.14
CA LYS A 84 1.69 -5.07 -9.03
C LYS A 84 2.31 -4.76 -10.40
N ASP A 85 3.42 -4.03 -10.44
CA ASP A 85 4.07 -3.63 -11.70
C ASP A 85 4.54 -4.84 -12.49
N TRP A 86 5.09 -5.85 -11.81
CA TRP A 86 5.49 -7.10 -12.42
C TRP A 86 4.29 -7.86 -13.01
N THR A 87 3.17 -7.89 -12.30
CA THR A 87 1.95 -8.55 -12.77
C THR A 87 1.42 -7.89 -14.05
N PHE A 88 1.44 -6.56 -14.13
CA PHE A 88 1.07 -5.84 -15.36
C PHE A 88 2.05 -6.13 -16.50
N THR A 89 3.36 -6.18 -16.21
CA THR A 89 4.39 -6.52 -17.20
C THR A 89 4.18 -7.93 -17.77
N LEU A 90 3.77 -8.90 -16.96
CA LEU A 90 3.44 -10.25 -17.45
C LEU A 90 2.24 -10.26 -18.39
N VAL A 91 1.18 -9.52 -18.06
CA VAL A 91 0.00 -9.42 -18.93
C VAL A 91 0.37 -8.75 -20.26
N GLU A 92 1.18 -7.70 -20.23
CA GLU A 92 1.66 -7.03 -21.45
C GLU A 92 2.49 -7.99 -22.32
N LYS A 93 3.41 -8.75 -21.72
CA LYS A 93 4.17 -9.79 -22.44
C LYS A 93 3.26 -10.81 -23.11
N HIS A 94 2.20 -11.26 -22.43
CA HIS A 94 1.23 -12.20 -22.98
C HIS A 94 0.29 -11.62 -24.04
N GLN A 95 0.02 -10.31 -24.03
CA GLN A 95 -0.77 -9.66 -25.08
C GLN A 95 0.06 -9.31 -26.33
N GLY A 96 1.39 -9.23 -26.17
CA GLY A 96 2.33 -8.97 -27.27
C GLY A 96 2.71 -10.19 -28.10
N GLU A 97 2.31 -11.40 -27.69
CA GLU A 97 2.45 -12.66 -28.47
C GLU A 97 1.15 -12.99 -29.22
#